data_AF-A0A6A6RRG7-F1
#
_entry.id   AF-A0A6A6RRG7-F1
#
_cell.length_a   1.000
_cell.length_b   1.000
_cell.length_c   1.000
_cell.angle_alpha   90.00
_cell.angle_beta   90.00
_cell.angle_gamma   90.00
#
_symmetry.space_group_name_H-M   'P 1'
#
loop_
_entity.id
_entity.type
_entity.pdbx_description
1 polymer ?
#
loop_
_entity_poly.entity_id
_entity_poly.type
_entity_poly.pdbx_seq_one_letter_code
_entity_poly.pdbx_strand_id
1 'polypeptide(L)'
;MTVYLNGSSIDTFWAGTSYLLCNAISQPIIASTGQFFGLQQLLLASLTFFTVGTILCAAAKDVSGMLPGRTIQDIGGGGIITLSQVVYCDIIPL
;
A
#
# COMPACT_ATOMS: atom_id res chain seq x y z
N MET A 1 1.93 10.20 19.11
CA MET A 1 1.25 9.10 18.39
C MET A 1 1.44 7.72 19.03
N THR A 2 2.33 7.57 20.03
CA THR A 2 2.53 6.32 20.81
C THR A 2 1.62 6.15 22.03
N VAL A 3 0.87 7.20 22.42
CA VAL A 3 0.04 7.21 23.64
C VAL A 3 -1.39 6.69 23.39
N TYR A 4 -1.85 6.65 22.13
CA TYR A 4 -3.27 6.36 21.80
C TYR A 4 -3.59 4.87 21.54
N LEU A 5 -2.59 3.99 21.38
CA LEU A 5 -2.82 2.58 21.00
C LEU A 5 -2.13 1.55 21.91
N ASN A 6 -1.62 1.95 23.10
CA ASN A 6 -1.02 1.04 24.09
C ASN A 6 0.00 0.03 23.48
N GLY A 7 0.79 0.49 22.50
CA GLY A 7 1.77 -0.32 21.79
C GLY A 7 3.17 -0.04 22.30
N SER A 8 3.96 -1.09 22.54
CA SER A 8 5.37 -0.95 22.92
C SER A 8 6.16 -0.36 21.75
N SER A 9 7.26 0.35 22.01
CA SER A 9 8.12 0.94 20.96
C SER A 9 8.59 -0.06 19.90
N ILE A 10 8.60 -1.35 20.25
CA ILE A 10 8.93 -2.46 19.34
C ILE A 10 7.83 -2.70 18.30
N ASP A 11 6.56 -2.56 18.67
CA ASP A 11 5.42 -2.82 17.78
C ASP A 11 5.33 -1.75 16.69
N THR A 12 5.58 -0.49 17.06
CA THR A 12 5.69 0.62 16.11
C THR A 12 6.92 0.50 15.20
N PHE A 13 8.03 -0.03 15.70
CA PHE A 13 9.21 -0.31 14.87
C PHE A 13 8.94 -1.40 13.82
N TRP A 14 8.30 -2.49 14.22
CA TRP A 14 7.88 -3.55 13.29
C TRP A 14 6.77 -3.07 12.33
N ALA A 15 5.90 -2.17 12.77
CA ALA A 15 4.92 -1.54 11.91
C ALA A 15 5.57 -0.73 10.78
N GLY A 16 6.61 0.06 11.10
CA GLY A 16 7.36 0.81 10.08
C GLY A 16 8.15 -0.09 9.13
N THR A 17 8.78 -1.13 9.65
CA THR A 17 9.61 -2.05 8.82
C THR A 17 8.75 -2.89 7.87
N SER A 18 7.64 -3.45 8.37
CA SER A 18 6.70 -4.22 7.54
C SER A 18 6.03 -3.37 6.47
N TYR A 19 5.73 -2.09 6.78
CA TYR A 19 5.25 -1.10 5.81
C TYR A 19 6.22 -0.94 4.64
N LEU A 20 7.50 -0.66 4.94
CA LEU A 20 8.51 -0.45 3.89
C LEU A 20 8.73 -1.71 3.05
N LEU A 21 8.72 -2.88 3.70
CA LEU A 21 8.91 -4.16 3.04
C LEU A 21 7.74 -4.50 2.10
N CYS A 22 6.49 -4.36 2.55
CA CYS A 22 5.31 -4.59 1.71
C CYS A 22 5.27 -3.62 0.52
N ASN A 23 5.55 -2.34 0.77
CA ASN A 23 5.59 -1.35 -0.30
C ASN A 23 6.67 -1.70 -1.34
N ALA A 24 7.90 -2.03 -0.91
CA ALA A 24 8.98 -2.42 -1.81
C ALA A 24 8.66 -3.67 -2.64
N ILE A 25 7.95 -4.66 -2.08
CA ILE A 25 7.54 -5.88 -2.79
C ILE A 25 6.40 -5.62 -3.78
N SER A 26 5.48 -4.70 -3.47
CA SER A 26 4.32 -4.40 -4.32
C SER A 26 4.68 -3.73 -5.65
N GLN A 27 5.72 -2.89 -5.64
CA GLN A 27 6.18 -2.13 -6.81
C GLN A 27 6.53 -3.02 -8.02
N PRO A 28 7.42 -4.04 -7.90
CA PRO A 28 7.76 -4.91 -9.03
C PRO A 28 6.61 -5.81 -9.47
N ILE A 29 5.75 -6.26 -8.56
CA ILE A 29 4.58 -7.10 -8.88
C ILE A 29 3.63 -6.33 -9.82
N ILE A 30 3.41 -5.06 -9.51
CA ILE A 30 2.51 -4.19 -10.26
C ILE A 30 3.15 -3.77 -11.59
N ALA A 31 4.46 -3.53 -11.60
CA ALA A 31 5.21 -3.30 -12.84
C ALA A 31 5.14 -4.51 -13.79
N SER A 32 5.25 -5.74 -13.27
CA SER A 32 5.14 -6.97 -14.08
C SER A 32 3.70 -7.21 -14.56
N THR A 33 2.69 -6.95 -13.72
CA THR A 33 1.28 -7.18 -14.06
C THR A 33 0.76 -6.15 -15.07
N GLY A 34 1.29 -4.92 -15.05
CA GLY A 34 0.93 -3.86 -16.01
C GLY A 34 1.30 -4.14 -17.45
N GLN A 35 2.15 -5.15 -17.72
CA GLN A 35 2.42 -5.59 -19.10
C GLN A 35 1.26 -6.40 -19.70
N PHE A 36 0.44 -7.05 -18.86
CA PHE A 36 -0.68 -7.89 -19.29
C PHE A 36 -2.03 -7.17 -19.16
N PHE A 37 -2.21 -6.41 -18.08
CA PHE A 37 -3.42 -5.65 -17.81
C PHE A 37 -3.14 -4.16 -18.08
N GLY A 38 -3.98 -3.52 -18.89
CA GLY A 38 -3.82 -2.09 -19.20
C GLY A 38 -3.75 -1.23 -17.93
N LEU A 39 -2.88 -0.20 -17.96
CA LEU A 39 -2.56 0.66 -16.81
C LEU A 39 -3.79 1.16 -16.03
N GLN A 40 -4.87 1.47 -16.76
CA GLN A 40 -6.12 1.96 -16.17
C GLN A 40 -6.84 0.92 -15.30
N GLN A 41 -6.84 -0.35 -15.70
CA GLN A 41 -7.46 -1.43 -14.91
C GLN A 41 -6.64 -1.72 -13.65
N LEU A 42 -5.32 -1.63 -13.76
CA LEU A 42 -4.42 -1.85 -12.64
C LEU A 42 -4.52 -0.73 -11.60
N LEU A 43 -4.68 0.52 -12.05
CA LEU A 43 -4.97 1.67 -11.18
C LEU A 43 -6.27 1.48 -10.40
N LEU A 44 -7.34 1.02 -11.06
CA LEU A 44 -8.62 0.74 -10.40
C LEU A 44 -8.48 -0.40 -9.37
N ALA A 45 -7.76 -1.48 -9.72
CA ALA A 45 -7.51 -2.60 -8.82
C ALA A 45 -6.73 -2.16 -7.57
N SER A 46 -5.63 -1.42 -7.74
CA SER A 46 -4.85 -0.87 -6.62
C SER A 46 -5.68 0.05 -5.74
N LEU A 47 -6.56 0.87 -6.33
CA LEU A 47 -7.49 1.73 -5.59
C LEU A 47 -8.48 0.91 -4.74
N THR A 48 -9.06 -0.16 -5.29
CA THR A 48 -9.96 -1.02 -4.51
C THR A 48 -9.25 -1.67 -3.32
N PHE A 49 -8.01 -2.14 -3.52
CA PHE A 49 -7.20 -2.74 -2.46
C PHE A 49 -6.85 -1.71 -1.37
N PHE A 50 -6.50 -0.50 -1.78
CA PHE A 50 -6.26 0.62 -0.87
C PHE A 50 -7.49 0.92 -0.01
N THR A 51 -8.67 1.06 -0.64
CA THR A 51 -9.93 1.36 0.07
C THR A 51 -10.29 0.25 1.07
N VAL A 52 -10.17 -1.02 0.68
CA VAL A 52 -10.44 -2.16 1.57
C VAL A 52 -9.49 -2.16 2.77
N GLY A 53 -8.20 -1.92 2.54
CA GLY A 53 -7.21 -1.78 3.60
C GLY A 53 -7.49 -0.59 4.54
N THR A 54 -8.00 0.54 4.01
CA THR A 54 -8.42 1.69 4.84
C THR A 54 -9.57 1.34 5.77
N ILE A 55 -10.57 0.62 5.27
CA ILE A 55 -11.72 0.21 6.06
C ILE A 55 -11.28 -0.74 7.19
N LEU A 56 -10.39 -1.69 6.89
CA LEU A 56 -9.80 -2.60 7.87
C LEU A 56 -9.00 -1.84 8.95
N CYS A 57 -8.18 -0.87 8.55
CA CYS A 57 -7.47 0.00 9.49
C CYS A 57 -8.41 0.85 10.35
N ALA A 58 -9.49 1.38 9.77
CA ALA A 58 -10.45 2.22 10.49
C ALA A 58 -11.24 1.44 11.56
N ALA A 59 -11.41 0.12 11.37
CA ALA A 59 -12.08 -0.76 12.32
C ALA A 59 -11.14 -1.29 13.44
N ALA A 60 -9.83 -1.06 13.34
CA ALA A 60 -8.85 -1.58 14.28
C ALA A 60 -8.83 -0.78 15.60
N LYS A 61 -8.80 -1.49 16.72
CA LYS A 61 -8.75 -0.91 18.08
C LYS A 61 -7.36 -0.94 18.73
N ASP A 62 -6.43 -1.70 18.15
CA ASP A 62 -5.08 -1.96 18.67
C ASP A 62 -4.03 -1.90 17.54
N VAL A 63 -2.76 -1.61 17.87
CA VAL A 63 -1.65 -1.55 16.90
C VAL A 63 -1.52 -2.85 16.10
N SER A 64 -1.60 -3.99 16.77
CA SER A 64 -1.49 -5.31 16.14
C SER A 64 -2.63 -5.62 15.18
N GLY A 65 -3.83 -5.08 15.43
CA GLY A 65 -4.98 -5.21 14.53
C GLY A 65 -4.93 -4.24 13.35
N MET A 66 -4.30 -3.08 13.53
CA MET A 66 -4.08 -2.10 12.46
C MET A 66 -3.02 -2.57 11.47
N LEU A 67 -2.03 -3.35 11.93
CA LEU A 67 -0.92 -3.84 11.12
C LEU A 67 -1.34 -4.61 9.84
N PRO A 68 -2.21 -5.64 9.90
CA PRO A 68 -2.64 -6.36 8.70
C PRO A 68 -3.51 -5.52 7.75
N GLY A 69 -4.33 -4.60 8.28
CA GLY A 69 -5.09 -3.66 7.43
C GLY A 69 -4.16 -2.70 6.70
N ARG A 70 -3.08 -2.29 7.38
CA ARG A 70 -2.06 -1.38 6.86
C ARG A 70 -1.27 -2.04 5.74
N THR A 71 -0.76 -3.26 5.93
CA THR A 71 -0.01 -3.97 4.88
C THR A 71 -0.82 -4.17 3.60
N ILE A 72 -2.11 -4.50 3.73
CA ILE A 72 -3.05 -4.58 2.59
C ILE A 72 -3.21 -3.23 1.92
N GLN A 73 -3.46 -2.18 2.70
CA GLN A 73 -3.56 -0.81 2.17
C GLN A 73 -2.28 -0.39 1.45
N ASP A 74 -1.11 -0.73 1.99
CA ASP A 74 0.20 -0.34 1.45
C ASP A 74 0.53 -1.04 0.14
N ILE A 75 0.06 -2.29 -0.04
CA ILE A 75 0.17 -2.98 -1.34
C ILE A 75 -0.63 -2.21 -2.41
N GLY A 76 -1.83 -1.75 -2.07
CA GLY A 76 -2.62 -0.89 -2.95
C GLY A 76 -1.96 0.48 -3.17
N GLY A 77 -1.43 1.09 -2.11
CA GLY A 77 -0.80 2.42 -2.15
C GLY A 77 0.51 2.45 -2.95
N GLY A 78 1.38 1.46 -2.78
CA GLY A 78 2.61 1.31 -3.57
C GLY A 78 2.32 1.18 -5.06
N GLY A 79 1.25 0.44 -5.39
CA GLY A 79 0.72 0.32 -6.74
C GLY A 79 0.27 1.62 -7.37
N ILE A 80 -0.52 2.41 -6.63
CA ILE A 80 -0.99 3.71 -7.10
C ILE A 80 0.19 4.64 -7.41
N ILE A 81 1.19 4.68 -6.53
CA ILE A 81 2.36 5.54 -6.70
C ILE A 81 3.13 5.13 -7.95
N THR A 82 3.50 3.86 -8.09
CA THR A 82 4.25 3.37 -9.26
C THR A 82 3.47 3.55 -10.55
N LEU A 83 2.17 3.22 -10.57
CA LEU A 83 1.35 3.36 -11.79
C LEU A 83 1.15 4.82 -12.18
N SER A 84 0.99 5.72 -11.19
CA SER A 84 0.90 7.16 -11.47
C SER A 84 2.17 7.69 -12.14
N GLN A 85 3.35 7.23 -11.71
CA GLN A 85 4.63 7.60 -12.34
C GLN A 85 4.76 7.01 -13.75
N VAL A 86 4.34 5.76 -13.97
CA VAL A 86 4.36 5.13 -15.31
C VAL A 86 3.43 5.87 -16.28
N VAL A 87 2.21 6.19 -15.85
CA VAL A 87 1.28 7.00 -16.65
C VAL A 87 1.87 8.37 -16.96
N TYR A 88 2.52 9.02 -15.99
CA TYR A 88 3.18 10.30 -16.21
C TYR A 88 4.31 10.21 -17.25
N CYS A 89 5.10 9.15 -17.22
CA CYS A 89 6.12 8.85 -18.24
C CYS A 89 5.51 8.56 -19.62
N ASP A 90 4.32 7.97 -19.71
CA ASP A 90 3.64 7.70 -20.98
C ASP A 90 3.06 8.97 -21.62
N ILE A 91 2.56 9.91 -20.79
CA ILE A 91 2.01 11.19 -21.25
C ILE A 91 3.11 12.15 -21.73
N ILE A 92 4.32 12.02 -21.19
CA ILE A 92 5.48 12.83 -21.57
C ILE A 92 6.43 11.96 -22.37
N PRO A 93 6.22 11.81 -23.70
CA PRO A 93 7.17 11.13 -24.55
C PRO A 93 8.45 11.96 -24.63
N LEU A 94 9.56 11.40 -24.16
CA LEU A 94 10.92 11.87 -24.42
C LEU A 94 11.39 11.39 -25.81
#